data_AF-A0A921Z0H0-F1
#
_entry.id   AF-A0A921Z0H0-F1
#
_cell.length_a   1.000
_cell.length_b   1.000
_cell.length_c   1.000
_cell.angle_alpha   90.00
_cell.angle_beta   90.00
_cell.angle_gamma   90.00
#
_symmetry.space_group_name_H-M   'P 1'
#
loop_
_entity.id
_entity.type
_entity.pdbx_description
1 polymer ?
#
loop_
_entity_poly.entity_id
_entity_poly.type
_entity_poly.pdbx_seq_one_letter_code
_entity_poly.pdbx_strand_id
1 'polypeptide(L)'
;MEKLYMKGELIQVHTKNCEVFEGRFYGMTNDKSKISLYDVKELPQGDTSDGIFHYYDNEIRDIVKLQEPTEQKILKISQKECEEIIKVSKKYIYINQVDNTFHEAMTDLNQYNYIALSTDGAGMGRKCKMPFLVLSTVQQIYIFDIQVMQYHAFDAGLKKILESDIPKKIVHDCRKISDCLYHKHNVKLKSVFDTQVGDLIIVKNKKGCLPSKVKTLSECLNTYLGLQQNTIDDKLDIIQCTERPLAMKIKDSLAKNIAFLHRLSEIISEEMQLPFYRGVEYYVENVRSCDDFKAWELCGKLTQVPKDFKSAIEY
;
A
#
# COMPACT_ATOMS: atom_id res chain seq x y z
N MET A 1 -7.26 -30.33 -25.74
CA MET A 1 -6.66 -31.29 -24.79
C MET A 1 -6.42 -30.54 -23.50
N GLU A 2 -7.30 -30.77 -22.53
CA GLU A 2 -7.27 -30.09 -21.23
C GLU A 2 -5.96 -30.37 -20.52
N LYS A 3 -5.21 -29.32 -20.19
CA LYS A 3 -4.11 -29.43 -19.21
C LYS A 3 -4.78 -29.62 -17.85
N LEU A 4 -4.70 -30.84 -17.32
CA LEU A 4 -5.30 -31.18 -16.02
C LEU A 4 -4.80 -30.29 -14.87
N TYR A 5 -3.56 -29.78 -15.00
CA TYR A 5 -2.89 -28.93 -14.02
C TYR A 5 -2.17 -27.76 -14.71
N MET A 6 -2.15 -26.61 -14.04
CA MET A 6 -1.41 -25.41 -14.46
C MET A 6 -0.09 -25.31 -13.69
N LYS A 7 0.98 -24.83 -14.35
CA LYS A 7 2.29 -24.66 -13.71
C LYS A 7 2.16 -23.75 -12.48
N GLY A 8 2.66 -24.20 -11.33
CA GLY A 8 2.60 -23.50 -10.05
C GLY A 8 1.44 -23.90 -9.14
N GLU A 9 0.48 -24.70 -9.61
CA GLU A 9 -0.63 -25.19 -8.78
C GLU A 9 -0.12 -26.11 -7.67
N LEU A 10 -0.65 -25.92 -6.46
CA LEU A 10 -0.33 -26.75 -5.30
C LEU A 10 -1.06 -28.09 -5.42
N ILE A 11 -0.32 -29.19 -5.39
CA ILE A 11 -0.88 -30.53 -5.47
C ILE A 11 -0.22 -31.45 -4.44
N GLN A 12 -0.94 -32.49 -4.04
CA GLN A 12 -0.42 -33.61 -3.27
C GLN A 12 -0.35 -34.85 -4.14
N VAL A 13 0.81 -35.48 -4.20
CA VAL A 13 1.03 -36.77 -4.85
C VAL A 13 1.04 -37.84 -3.75
N HIS A 14 0.09 -38.76 -3.84
CA HIS A 14 0.00 -39.92 -2.95
C HIS A 14 0.67 -41.09 -3.65
N THR A 15 1.73 -41.66 -3.07
CA THR A 15 2.39 -42.84 -3.64
C THR A 15 1.66 -44.13 -3.24
N LYS A 16 1.90 -45.20 -3.98
CA LYS A 16 1.42 -46.55 -3.63
C LYS A 16 2.02 -47.07 -2.31
N ASN A 17 3.15 -46.50 -1.89
CA ASN A 17 3.79 -46.79 -0.62
C ASN A 17 3.20 -46.00 0.56
N CYS A 18 2.08 -45.29 0.33
CA CYS A 18 1.41 -44.44 1.32
C CYS A 18 2.21 -43.19 1.75
N GLU A 19 3.22 -42.79 0.98
CA GLU A 19 3.91 -41.51 1.17
C GLU A 19 3.08 -40.39 0.53
N VAL A 20 3.16 -39.19 1.12
CA VAL A 20 2.44 -38.02 0.64
C VAL A 20 3.43 -36.90 0.42
N PHE A 21 3.55 -36.46 -0.83
CA PHE A 21 4.40 -35.35 -1.23
C PHE A 21 3.52 -34.18 -1.64
N GLU A 22 3.68 -33.05 -0.96
CA GLU A 22 3.07 -31.78 -1.33
C GLU A 22 4.09 -30.94 -2.09
N GLY A 23 3.68 -30.35 -3.22
CA GLY A 23 4.57 -29.50 -4.00
C GLY A 23 3.84 -28.76 -5.11
N ARG A 24 4.57 -27.91 -5.83
CA ARG A 24 4.02 -27.10 -6.92
C ARG A 24 4.23 -27.79 -8.26
N PHE A 25 3.17 -27.89 -9.06
CA PHE A 25 3.20 -28.53 -10.36
C PHE A 25 4.18 -27.82 -11.31
N TYR A 26 5.20 -28.53 -11.79
CA TYR A 26 6.17 -28.02 -12.76
C TYR A 26 5.78 -28.38 -14.20
N GLY A 27 5.36 -29.63 -14.43
CA GLY A 27 5.02 -30.15 -15.74
C GLY A 27 4.78 -31.67 -15.74
N MET A 28 4.25 -32.17 -16.86
CA MET A 28 3.90 -33.58 -17.03
C MET A 28 4.19 -34.01 -18.47
N THR A 29 4.61 -35.26 -18.66
CA THR A 29 4.90 -35.80 -20.00
C THR A 29 3.62 -35.98 -20.81
N ASN A 30 3.73 -35.94 -22.14
CA ASN A 30 2.57 -36.03 -23.04
C ASN A 30 1.80 -37.36 -22.91
N ASP A 31 2.51 -38.43 -22.59
CA ASP A 31 2.00 -39.77 -22.33
C ASP A 31 1.50 -39.95 -20.88
N LYS A 32 1.56 -38.89 -20.05
CA LYS A 32 1.15 -38.88 -18.64
C LYS A 32 1.94 -39.82 -17.73
N SER A 33 3.03 -40.42 -18.20
CA SER A 33 3.84 -41.39 -17.44
C SER A 33 4.65 -40.76 -16.30
N LYS A 34 4.88 -39.43 -16.34
CA LYS A 34 5.68 -38.72 -15.34
C LYS A 34 5.11 -37.34 -15.03
N ILE A 35 4.98 -37.03 -13.74
CA ILE A 35 4.68 -35.70 -13.21
C ILE A 35 5.91 -35.13 -12.50
N SER A 36 6.12 -33.82 -12.59
CA SER A 36 7.25 -33.13 -11.99
C SER A 36 6.76 -32.01 -11.07
N LEU A 37 7.33 -31.93 -9.86
CA LEU A 37 7.02 -30.93 -8.84
C LEU A 37 8.27 -30.16 -8.42
N TYR A 38 8.10 -28.95 -7.90
CA TYR A 38 9.13 -28.18 -7.20
C TYR A 38 8.60 -27.67 -5.85
N ASP A 39 9.47 -27.14 -4.98
CA ASP A 39 9.13 -26.78 -3.59
C ASP A 39 8.45 -27.95 -2.85
N VAL A 40 9.05 -29.14 -2.96
CA VAL A 40 8.42 -30.38 -2.51
C VAL A 40 8.70 -30.62 -1.04
N LYS A 41 7.65 -31.02 -0.32
CA LYS A 41 7.67 -31.41 1.08
C LYS A 41 7.01 -32.77 1.26
N GLU A 42 7.68 -33.67 1.97
CA GLU A 42 7.07 -34.93 2.43
C GLU A 42 6.25 -34.68 3.70
N LEU A 43 5.02 -35.20 3.78
CA LEU A 43 4.15 -35.07 4.95
C LEU A 43 4.22 -36.34 5.81
N PRO A 44 4.24 -36.23 7.16
CA PRO A 44 4.01 -35.01 7.96
C PRO A 44 5.27 -34.20 8.35
N GLN A 45 6.49 -34.73 8.13
CA GLN A 45 7.75 -34.19 8.71
C GLN A 45 8.92 -34.13 7.72
N GLY A 46 8.70 -33.60 6.52
CA GLY A 46 9.76 -33.28 5.55
C GLY A 46 10.14 -31.79 5.59
N ASP A 47 11.43 -31.51 5.41
CA ASP A 47 11.90 -30.17 5.05
C ASP A 47 11.59 -29.89 3.57
N THR A 48 11.35 -28.61 3.26
CA THR A 48 11.06 -28.20 1.89
C THR A 48 12.34 -28.28 1.06
N SER A 49 12.27 -28.97 -0.08
CA SER A 49 13.41 -29.12 -0.98
C SER A 49 13.23 -28.25 -2.23
N ASP A 50 14.23 -27.42 -2.52
CA ASP A 50 14.26 -26.49 -3.67
C ASP A 50 14.47 -27.18 -5.04
N GLY A 51 14.58 -28.52 -5.06
CA GLY A 51 14.79 -29.32 -6.26
C GLY A 51 13.51 -29.61 -7.04
N ILE A 52 13.67 -29.97 -8.33
CA ILE A 52 12.57 -30.56 -9.12
C ILE A 52 12.54 -32.06 -8.86
N PHE A 53 11.44 -32.56 -8.32
CA PHE A 53 11.20 -33.98 -8.09
C PHE A 53 10.31 -34.56 -9.17
N HIS A 54 10.54 -35.83 -9.51
CA HIS A 54 9.83 -36.55 -10.54
C HIS A 54 9.14 -37.76 -9.94
N TYR A 55 7.85 -37.92 -10.25
CA TYR A 55 7.05 -39.06 -9.84
C TYR A 55 6.49 -39.75 -11.07
N TYR A 56 6.54 -41.08 -11.08
CA TYR A 56 6.12 -41.88 -12.22
C TYR A 56 4.75 -42.53 -11.97
N ASP A 57 3.95 -42.72 -13.01
CA ASP A 57 2.58 -43.26 -12.92
C ASP A 57 2.51 -44.64 -12.23
N ASN A 58 3.57 -45.45 -12.34
CA ASN A 58 3.69 -46.72 -11.63
C ASN A 58 3.83 -46.56 -10.10
N GLU A 59 4.30 -45.41 -9.61
CA GLU A 59 4.51 -45.10 -8.19
C GLU A 59 3.33 -44.32 -7.59
N ILE A 60 2.53 -43.66 -8.43
CA ILE A 60 1.43 -42.78 -8.01
C ILE A 60 0.17 -43.60 -7.76
N ARG A 61 -0.46 -43.37 -6.62
CA ARG A 61 -1.78 -43.88 -6.27
C ARG A 61 -2.87 -42.87 -6.63
N ASP A 62 -2.66 -41.61 -6.29
CA ASP A 62 -3.61 -40.52 -6.52
C ASP A 62 -2.90 -39.16 -6.53
N ILE A 63 -3.53 -38.17 -7.17
CA ILE A 63 -3.07 -36.77 -7.18
C ILE A 63 -4.22 -35.88 -6.75
N VAL A 64 -4.08 -35.23 -5.60
CA VAL A 64 -5.06 -34.31 -5.05
C VAL A 64 -4.66 -32.88 -5.38
N LYS A 65 -5.50 -32.17 -6.13
CA LYS A 65 -5.34 -30.74 -6.32
C LYS A 65 -5.74 -30.02 -5.04
N LEU A 66 -4.79 -29.35 -4.39
CA LEU A 66 -5.11 -28.52 -3.24
C LEU A 66 -5.61 -27.17 -3.74
N GLN A 67 -6.76 -26.75 -3.23
CA GLN A 67 -7.09 -25.33 -3.25
C GLN A 67 -6.10 -24.67 -2.29
N GLU A 68 -5.29 -23.73 -2.78
CA GLU A 68 -4.60 -22.82 -1.86
C GLU A 68 -5.68 -22.31 -0.89
N PRO A 69 -5.44 -22.26 0.42
CA PRO A 69 -6.29 -21.47 1.28
C PRO A 69 -6.27 -20.10 0.63
N THR A 70 -7.40 -19.72 0.03
CA THR A 70 -7.60 -18.35 -0.37
C THR A 70 -7.36 -17.63 0.93
N GLU A 71 -6.28 -16.86 1.03
CA GLU A 71 -6.21 -15.86 2.08
C GLU A 71 -7.54 -15.13 1.93
N GLN A 72 -8.49 -15.41 2.81
CA GLN A 72 -9.61 -14.52 3.01
C GLN A 72 -8.90 -13.27 3.48
N LYS A 73 -8.57 -12.39 2.54
CA LYS A 73 -7.79 -11.18 2.79
C LYS A 73 -8.65 -10.33 3.70
N ILE A 74 -8.42 -10.48 5.00
CA ILE A 74 -9.12 -9.72 6.03
C ILE A 74 -8.74 -8.27 5.78
N LEU A 75 -9.76 -7.44 5.53
CA LEU A 75 -9.57 -5.99 5.52
C LEU A 75 -8.93 -5.60 6.85
N LYS A 76 -7.79 -4.92 6.80
CA LYS A 76 -7.10 -4.42 7.99
C LYS A 76 -7.75 -3.14 8.52
N ILE A 77 -8.69 -2.58 7.76
CA ILE A 77 -9.58 -1.48 8.15
C ILE A 77 -11.00 -2.00 8.32
N SER A 78 -11.81 -1.28 9.09
CA SER A 78 -13.22 -1.68 9.27
C SER A 78 -14.00 -1.56 7.96
N GLN A 79 -14.98 -2.43 7.75
CA GLN A 79 -15.81 -2.38 6.55
C GLN A 79 -16.55 -1.04 6.42
N LYS A 80 -17.06 -0.52 7.54
CA LYS A 80 -17.74 0.79 7.61
C LYS A 80 -16.83 1.93 7.13
N GLU A 81 -15.59 1.95 7.60
CA GLU A 81 -14.60 2.96 7.21
C GLU A 81 -14.28 2.88 5.71
N CYS A 82 -14.11 1.67 5.17
CA CYS A 82 -13.90 1.47 3.74
C CYS A 82 -15.08 2.01 2.91
N GLU A 83 -16.31 1.73 3.33
CA GLU A 83 -17.53 2.22 2.68
C GLU A 83 -17.65 3.75 2.72
N GLU A 84 -17.26 4.38 3.83
CA GLU A 84 -17.22 5.84 3.97
C GLU A 84 -16.21 6.48 3.00
N ILE A 85 -15.00 5.92 2.90
CA ILE A 85 -13.97 6.40 1.95
C ILE A 85 -14.47 6.23 0.50
N ILE A 86 -15.11 5.11 0.17
CA ILE A 86 -15.70 4.89 -1.16
C ILE A 86 -16.85 5.87 -1.43
N LYS A 87 -17.61 6.26 -0.42
CA LYS A 87 -18.67 7.27 -0.56
C LYS A 87 -18.08 8.64 -0.84
N VAL A 88 -16.99 9.02 -0.18
CA VAL A 88 -16.24 10.25 -0.47
C VAL A 88 -15.69 10.25 -1.90
N SER A 89 -15.16 9.10 -2.36
CA SER A 89 -14.61 8.99 -3.73
C SER A 89 -15.65 9.19 -4.83
N LYS A 90 -16.94 8.97 -4.56
CA LYS A 90 -18.05 9.23 -5.50
C LYS A 90 -18.56 10.68 -5.47
N LYS A 91 -18.12 11.50 -4.51
CA LYS A 91 -18.58 12.88 -4.28
C LYS A 91 -17.49 13.92 -4.59
N TYR A 92 -16.55 13.60 -5.48
CA TYR A 92 -15.50 14.55 -5.86
C TYR A 92 -16.10 15.83 -6.46
N ILE A 93 -15.39 16.94 -6.28
CA ILE A 93 -15.73 18.23 -6.88
C ILE A 93 -14.71 18.47 -8.00
N TYR A 94 -15.23 18.67 -9.22
CA TYR A 94 -14.41 19.00 -10.39
C TYR A 94 -14.44 20.51 -10.64
N ILE A 95 -13.27 21.13 -10.67
CA ILE A 95 -13.07 22.57 -10.73
C ILE A 95 -12.26 22.89 -11.98
N ASN A 96 -12.86 23.61 -12.93
CA ASN A 96 -12.23 23.96 -14.21
C ASN A 96 -12.11 25.47 -14.44
N GLN A 97 -12.51 26.28 -13.48
CA GLN A 97 -12.42 27.74 -13.50
C GLN A 97 -12.00 28.23 -12.11
N VAL A 98 -11.39 29.41 -12.06
CA VAL A 98 -11.10 30.11 -10.79
C VAL A 98 -12.35 30.90 -10.42
N ASP A 99 -13.30 30.21 -9.79
CA ASP A 99 -14.61 30.72 -9.38
C ASP A 99 -14.80 30.58 -7.85
N ASN A 100 -16.04 30.78 -7.38
CA ASN A 100 -16.36 30.61 -5.97
C ASN A 100 -16.04 29.19 -5.47
N THR A 101 -16.33 28.15 -6.27
CA THR A 101 -16.03 26.75 -5.95
C THR A 101 -14.53 26.53 -5.76
N PHE A 102 -13.69 27.15 -6.59
CA PHE A 102 -12.23 27.13 -6.42
C PHE A 102 -11.80 27.74 -5.09
N HIS A 103 -12.32 28.92 -4.74
CA HIS A 103 -11.96 29.61 -3.50
C HIS A 103 -12.48 28.90 -2.25
N GLU A 104 -13.64 28.26 -2.32
CA GLU A 104 -14.16 27.38 -1.26
C GLU A 104 -13.25 26.18 -1.06
N ALA A 105 -12.82 25.52 -2.15
CA ALA A 105 -11.88 24.40 -2.08
C ALA A 105 -10.53 24.82 -1.48
N MET A 106 -10.01 25.99 -1.84
CA MET A 106 -8.79 26.53 -1.23
C MET A 106 -8.98 26.80 0.26
N THR A 107 -10.13 27.33 0.65
CA THR A 107 -10.44 27.59 2.07
C THR A 107 -10.50 26.29 2.85
N ASP A 108 -11.19 25.26 2.34
CA ASP A 108 -11.27 23.93 2.96
C ASP A 108 -9.88 23.31 3.12
N LEU A 109 -9.10 23.20 2.03
CA LEU A 109 -7.77 22.58 2.06
C LEU A 109 -6.81 23.25 3.05
N ASN A 110 -6.92 24.57 3.27
CA ASN A 110 -6.08 25.31 4.23
C ASN A 110 -6.50 25.13 5.70
N GLN A 111 -7.67 24.54 5.99
CA GLN A 111 -8.10 24.26 7.37
C GLN A 111 -7.43 23.03 7.97
N TYR A 112 -6.85 22.15 7.14
CA TYR A 112 -6.27 20.89 7.58
C TYR A 112 -4.76 20.99 7.76
N ASN A 113 -4.22 20.19 8.67
CA ASN A 113 -2.77 20.03 8.82
C ASN A 113 -2.16 19.11 7.74
N TYR A 114 -2.97 18.23 7.16
CA TYR A 114 -2.59 17.27 6.14
C TYR A 114 -3.60 17.31 4.99
N ILE A 115 -3.09 17.34 3.77
CA ILE A 115 -3.87 17.15 2.55
C ILE A 115 -3.19 16.06 1.72
N ALA A 116 -3.94 15.28 0.97
CA ALA A 116 -3.34 14.33 0.03
C ALA A 116 -3.17 14.96 -1.34
N LEU A 117 -2.13 14.53 -2.05
CA LEU A 117 -1.79 14.95 -3.41
C LEU A 117 -1.56 13.70 -4.25
N SER A 118 -2.41 13.46 -5.26
CA SER A 118 -2.21 12.37 -6.21
C SER A 118 -1.05 12.69 -7.15
N THR A 119 -0.32 11.65 -7.56
CA THR A 119 0.70 11.72 -8.60
C THR A 119 0.14 11.58 -10.03
N ASP A 120 -1.16 11.29 -10.14
CA ASP A 120 -1.85 11.19 -11.44
C ASP A 120 -1.69 12.49 -12.24
N GLY A 121 -1.43 12.35 -13.55
CA GLY A 121 -1.16 13.49 -14.44
C GLY A 121 0.31 13.96 -14.44
N ALA A 122 1.14 13.51 -13.51
CA ALA A 122 2.58 13.84 -13.45
C ALA A 122 3.50 12.68 -13.89
N GLY A 123 2.96 11.61 -14.48
CA GLY A 123 3.71 10.39 -14.82
C GLY A 123 4.92 10.56 -15.75
N MET A 124 4.95 11.67 -16.52
CA MET A 124 6.01 12.04 -17.45
C MET A 124 7.01 13.07 -16.89
N GLY A 125 6.88 13.48 -15.62
CA GLY A 125 7.75 14.46 -14.98
C GLY A 125 7.87 15.77 -15.77
N ARG A 126 9.08 16.28 -15.93
CA ARG A 126 9.41 17.48 -16.71
C ARG A 126 9.22 17.36 -18.22
N LYS A 127 8.68 16.26 -18.75
CA LYS A 127 8.41 16.16 -20.19
C LYS A 127 7.05 16.78 -20.56
N CYS A 128 6.05 16.67 -19.69
CA CYS A 128 4.68 17.10 -19.99
C CYS A 128 4.12 17.99 -18.88
N LYS A 129 3.26 18.95 -19.24
CA LYS A 129 2.41 19.65 -18.25
C LYS A 129 1.36 18.66 -17.73
N MET A 130 0.89 18.90 -16.51
CA MET A 130 -0.17 18.09 -15.89
C MET A 130 -1.51 18.52 -16.48
N PRO A 131 -2.36 17.60 -16.96
CA PRO A 131 -3.70 17.94 -17.44
C PRO A 131 -4.66 18.29 -16.30
N PHE A 132 -4.41 17.75 -15.11
CA PHE A 132 -5.19 17.97 -13.90
C PHE A 132 -4.29 17.84 -12.67
N LEU A 133 -4.78 18.32 -11.53
CA LEU A 133 -4.17 18.15 -10.21
C LEU A 133 -5.26 17.66 -9.26
N VAL A 134 -4.99 16.61 -8.50
CA VAL A 134 -5.97 16.05 -7.55
C VAL A 134 -5.46 16.23 -6.14
N LEU A 135 -6.25 16.93 -5.33
CA LEU A 135 -6.01 17.14 -3.91
C LEU A 135 -7.19 16.61 -3.11
N SER A 136 -6.96 16.21 -1.87
CA SER A 136 -8.07 15.87 -0.97
C SER A 136 -7.79 16.24 0.47
N THR A 137 -8.86 16.56 1.18
CA THR A 137 -8.95 16.45 2.64
C THR A 137 -9.45 15.05 2.98
N VAL A 138 -9.60 14.74 4.27
CA VAL A 138 -10.21 13.48 4.71
C VAL A 138 -11.69 13.38 4.34
N GLN A 139 -12.36 14.50 4.08
CA GLN A 139 -13.81 14.55 3.81
C GLN A 139 -14.16 14.82 2.34
N GLN A 140 -13.26 15.43 1.57
CA GLN A 140 -13.57 15.91 0.22
C GLN A 140 -12.39 15.74 -0.74
N ILE A 141 -12.69 15.34 -1.98
CA ILE A 141 -11.73 15.25 -3.09
C ILE A 141 -12.01 16.36 -4.10
N TYR A 142 -10.93 17.01 -4.55
CA TYR A 142 -10.96 18.10 -5.53
C TYR A 142 -10.11 17.72 -6.75
N ILE A 143 -10.70 17.82 -7.93
CA ILE A 143 -10.03 17.62 -9.22
C ILE A 143 -9.94 18.98 -9.91
N PHE A 144 -8.75 19.57 -9.94
CA PHE A 144 -8.47 20.83 -10.60
C PHE A 144 -8.06 20.59 -12.04
N ASP A 145 -8.78 21.17 -13.01
CA ASP A 145 -8.45 21.11 -14.42
C ASP A 145 -7.33 22.11 -14.78
N ILE A 146 -6.09 21.64 -14.63
CA ILE A 146 -4.89 22.43 -14.91
C ILE A 146 -4.73 22.71 -16.41
N GLN A 147 -5.25 21.85 -17.30
CA GLN A 147 -5.19 22.14 -18.73
C GLN A 147 -6.02 23.37 -19.11
N VAL A 148 -7.19 23.51 -18.50
CA VAL A 148 -8.10 24.64 -18.74
C VAL A 148 -7.62 25.89 -18.00
N MET A 149 -7.37 25.80 -16.69
CA MET A 149 -7.01 26.97 -15.87
C MET A 149 -5.55 27.41 -16.04
N GLN A 150 -4.67 26.48 -16.42
CA GLN A 150 -3.24 26.70 -16.61
C GLN A 150 -2.59 27.32 -15.37
N TYR A 151 -1.77 28.36 -15.55
CA TYR A 151 -1.04 29.02 -14.48
C TYR A 151 -1.96 29.78 -13.51
N HIS A 152 -3.15 30.20 -13.94
CA HIS A 152 -4.10 30.96 -13.10
C HIS A 152 -4.52 30.20 -11.85
N ALA A 153 -4.68 28.87 -11.94
CA ALA A 153 -5.00 28.06 -10.76
C ALA A 153 -3.86 28.04 -9.72
N PHE A 154 -2.60 28.10 -10.19
CA PHE A 154 -1.44 28.17 -9.31
C PHE A 154 -1.32 29.53 -8.63
N ASP A 155 -1.45 30.61 -9.40
CA ASP A 155 -1.41 31.98 -8.90
C ASP A 155 -2.57 32.29 -7.95
N ALA A 156 -3.74 31.69 -8.16
CA ALA A 156 -4.92 31.88 -7.32
C ALA A 156 -4.86 31.13 -5.97
N GLY A 157 -3.89 30.23 -5.75
CA GLY A 157 -3.71 29.60 -4.44
C GLY A 157 -2.98 28.25 -4.43
N LEU A 158 -3.05 27.47 -5.52
CA LEU A 158 -2.45 26.12 -5.52
C LEU A 158 -0.92 26.16 -5.35
N LYS A 159 -0.25 27.20 -5.84
CA LYS A 159 1.19 27.33 -5.61
C LYS A 159 1.49 27.50 -4.12
N LYS A 160 0.80 28.43 -3.47
CA LYS A 160 0.99 28.72 -2.03
C LYS A 160 0.78 27.47 -1.18
N ILE A 161 -0.27 26.69 -1.43
CA ILE A 161 -0.55 25.50 -0.62
C ILE A 161 0.50 24.39 -0.83
N LEU A 162 0.99 24.20 -2.06
CA LEU A 162 2.00 23.18 -2.38
C LEU A 162 3.40 23.56 -1.89
N GLU A 163 3.71 24.85 -1.79
CA GLU A 163 4.99 25.38 -1.28
C GLU A 163 5.00 25.64 0.24
N SER A 164 3.84 25.56 0.89
CA SER A 164 3.68 25.80 2.33
C SER A 164 4.31 24.70 3.20
N ASP A 165 4.63 25.05 4.46
CA ASP A 165 4.97 24.08 5.50
C ASP A 165 3.73 23.35 6.04
N ILE A 166 2.59 24.06 6.09
CA ILE A 166 1.28 23.55 6.50
C ILE A 166 0.24 24.05 5.47
N PRO A 167 -0.59 23.17 4.90
CA PRO A 167 -0.69 21.73 5.16
C PRO A 167 0.52 20.92 4.65
N LYS A 168 0.79 19.79 5.31
CA LYS A 168 1.72 18.77 4.81
C LYS A 168 1.03 17.96 3.72
N LYS A 169 1.73 17.68 2.62
CA LYS A 169 1.20 16.96 1.47
C LYS A 169 1.49 15.46 1.62
N ILE A 170 0.45 14.65 1.78
CA ILE A 170 0.55 13.19 1.74
C ILE A 170 0.64 12.76 0.29
N VAL A 171 1.70 12.04 -0.06
CA VAL A 171 1.97 11.57 -1.43
C VAL A 171 2.40 10.10 -1.35
N HIS A 172 2.23 9.37 -2.45
CA HIS A 172 2.91 8.10 -2.66
C HIS A 172 3.90 8.26 -3.80
N ASP A 173 5.22 8.18 -3.51
CA ASP A 173 6.29 8.43 -4.47
C ASP A 173 6.24 9.83 -5.11
N CYS A 174 6.70 10.83 -4.36
CA CYS A 174 6.65 12.22 -4.79
C CYS A 174 7.67 12.60 -5.88
N ARG A 175 8.52 11.68 -6.34
CA ARG A 175 9.67 12.00 -7.22
C ARG A 175 9.24 12.68 -8.51
N LYS A 176 8.31 12.06 -9.25
CA LYS A 176 7.86 12.57 -10.56
C LYS A 176 6.98 13.80 -10.45
N ILE A 177 6.13 13.88 -9.43
CA ILE A 177 5.28 15.05 -9.25
C ILE A 177 6.07 16.27 -8.81
N SER A 178 7.09 16.10 -7.96
CA SER A 178 8.02 17.17 -7.60
C SER A 178 8.76 17.70 -8.84
N ASP A 179 9.28 16.81 -9.69
CA ASP A 179 9.94 17.18 -10.95
C ASP A 179 8.99 17.92 -11.92
N CYS A 180 7.75 17.44 -12.07
CA CYS A 180 6.76 18.06 -12.94
C CYS A 180 6.34 19.46 -12.43
N LEU A 181 5.97 19.57 -11.15
CA LEU A 181 5.56 20.83 -10.52
C LEU A 181 6.63 21.91 -10.68
N TYR A 182 7.89 21.56 -10.41
CA TYR A 182 8.99 22.51 -10.48
C TYR A 182 9.24 22.98 -11.93
N HIS A 183 9.43 22.04 -12.86
CA HIS A 183 9.87 22.37 -14.21
C HIS A 183 8.76 22.81 -15.17
N LYS A 184 7.49 22.49 -14.88
CA LYS A 184 6.37 22.79 -15.79
C LYS A 184 5.39 23.82 -15.27
N HIS A 185 5.34 24.01 -13.95
CA HIS A 185 4.40 24.90 -13.29
C HIS A 185 5.07 25.90 -12.36
N ASN A 186 6.41 25.87 -12.23
CA ASN A 186 7.17 26.75 -11.35
C ASN A 186 6.68 26.71 -9.89
N VAL A 187 6.42 25.49 -9.40
CA VAL A 187 5.97 25.20 -8.03
C VAL A 187 7.00 24.30 -7.35
N LYS A 188 7.53 24.74 -6.20
CA LYS A 188 8.51 24.00 -5.41
C LYS A 188 7.82 23.23 -4.27
N LEU A 189 7.39 22.00 -4.56
CA LEU A 189 6.73 21.14 -3.57
C LEU A 189 7.55 21.04 -2.27
N LYS A 190 6.92 21.37 -1.14
CA LYS A 190 7.54 21.42 0.20
C LYS A 190 6.66 20.68 1.21
N SER A 191 7.24 20.21 2.32
CA SER A 191 6.51 19.57 3.43
C SER A 191 5.65 18.39 2.99
N VAL A 192 6.30 17.25 2.74
CA VAL A 192 5.67 16.03 2.21
C VAL A 192 5.74 14.91 3.24
N PHE A 193 4.65 14.16 3.39
CA PHE A 193 4.63 12.83 4.00
C PHE A 193 4.54 11.82 2.86
N ASP A 194 5.62 11.08 2.59
CA ASP A 194 5.65 10.12 1.49
C ASP A 194 5.41 8.70 2.03
N THR A 195 4.30 8.09 1.63
CA THR A 195 3.90 6.74 2.06
C THR A 195 4.83 5.65 1.51
N GLN A 196 5.47 5.83 0.36
CA GLN A 196 6.47 4.88 -0.15
C GLN A 196 7.76 4.94 0.69
N VAL A 197 8.16 6.13 1.13
CA VAL A 197 9.29 6.29 2.06
C VAL A 197 8.93 5.67 3.42
N GLY A 198 7.71 5.87 3.90
CA GLY A 198 7.25 5.25 5.14
C GLY A 198 7.32 3.71 5.11
N ASP A 199 6.89 3.07 4.01
CA ASP A 199 7.05 1.63 3.82
C ASP A 199 8.52 1.18 3.89
N LEU A 200 9.44 1.92 3.24
CA LEU A 200 10.87 1.61 3.29
C LEU A 200 11.43 1.67 4.73
N ILE A 201 11.00 2.65 5.52
CA ILE A 201 11.40 2.76 6.93
C ILE A 201 10.86 1.58 7.75
N ILE A 202 9.58 1.23 7.58
CA ILE A 202 8.96 0.09 8.26
C ILE A 202 9.71 -1.21 7.92
N VAL A 203 9.98 -1.45 6.62
CA VAL A 203 10.70 -2.65 6.19
C VAL A 203 12.13 -2.68 6.75
N LYS A 204 12.84 -1.55 6.74
CA LYS A 204 14.18 -1.45 7.32
C LYS A 204 14.16 -1.76 8.81
N ASN A 205 13.20 -1.23 9.56
CA ASN A 205 13.12 -1.47 10.99
C ASN A 205 12.75 -2.94 11.31
N LYS A 206 11.89 -3.56 10.50
CA LYS A 206 11.50 -4.97 10.64
C LYS A 206 12.61 -5.96 10.26
N LYS A 207 13.37 -5.68 9.19
CA LYS A 207 14.34 -6.63 8.61
C LYS A 207 15.81 -6.29 8.86
N GLY A 208 16.09 -5.11 9.39
CA GLY A 208 17.46 -4.58 9.55
C GLY A 208 18.08 -4.04 8.25
N CYS A 209 17.46 -4.23 7.09
CA CYS A 209 17.97 -3.78 5.79
C CYS A 209 16.85 -3.27 4.87
N LEU A 210 17.21 -2.44 3.88
CA LEU A 210 16.28 -1.92 2.88
C LEU A 210 16.00 -2.98 1.79
N PRO A 211 14.79 -3.01 1.22
CA PRO A 211 14.47 -3.88 0.09
C PRO A 211 15.13 -3.37 -1.20
N SER A 212 15.30 -4.27 -2.18
CA SER A 212 15.85 -3.93 -3.50
C SER A 212 14.84 -3.24 -4.43
N LYS A 213 13.54 -3.32 -4.11
CA LYS A 213 12.44 -2.71 -4.86
C LYS A 213 11.52 -1.96 -3.92
N VAL A 214 10.94 -0.88 -4.41
CA VAL A 214 9.88 -0.12 -3.73
C VAL A 214 8.51 -0.71 -4.07
N LYS A 215 7.54 -0.55 -3.17
CA LYS A 215 6.15 -0.92 -3.42
C LYS A 215 5.40 0.18 -4.17
N THR A 216 4.47 -0.22 -5.03
CA THR A 216 3.49 0.68 -5.64
C THR A 216 2.41 1.08 -4.63
N LEU A 217 1.58 2.08 -4.99
CA LEU A 217 0.45 2.49 -4.16
C LEU A 217 -0.51 1.32 -3.93
N SER A 218 -0.84 0.56 -4.99
CA SER A 218 -1.71 -0.61 -4.90
C SER A 218 -1.14 -1.69 -3.96
N GLU A 219 0.16 -1.98 -4.05
CA GLU A 219 0.84 -2.93 -3.17
C GLU A 219 0.83 -2.47 -1.71
N CYS A 220 1.03 -1.17 -1.45
CA CYS A 220 0.91 -0.60 -0.11
C CYS A 220 -0.54 -0.66 0.41
N LEU A 221 -1.54 -0.30 -0.39
CA LEU A 221 -2.95 -0.40 0.00
C LEU A 221 -3.35 -1.84 0.34
N ASN A 222 -2.87 -2.81 -0.44
CA ASN A 222 -3.07 -4.22 -0.12
C ASN A 222 -2.35 -4.61 1.17
N THR A 223 -1.07 -4.23 1.34
CA THR A 223 -0.26 -4.61 2.50
C THR A 223 -0.80 -4.03 3.80
N TYR A 224 -1.15 -2.73 3.81
CA TYR A 224 -1.48 -1.99 5.03
C TYR A 224 -2.98 -1.93 5.31
N LEU A 225 -3.83 -1.92 4.28
CA LEU A 225 -5.30 -1.80 4.45
C LEU A 225 -6.06 -3.08 4.09
N GLY A 226 -5.40 -4.07 3.45
CA GLY A 226 -6.05 -5.31 3.01
C GLY A 226 -6.90 -5.17 1.75
N LEU A 227 -6.81 -4.03 1.03
CA LEU A 227 -7.59 -3.78 -0.18
C LEU A 227 -7.13 -4.66 -1.35
N GLN A 228 -8.03 -4.96 -2.29
CA GLN A 228 -7.68 -5.73 -3.49
C GLN A 228 -6.73 -4.93 -4.41
N GLN A 229 -5.82 -5.61 -5.10
CA GLN A 229 -4.80 -4.95 -5.93
C GLN A 229 -5.37 -4.20 -7.15
N ASN A 230 -6.63 -4.44 -7.52
CA ASN A 230 -7.37 -3.73 -8.57
C ASN A 230 -8.11 -2.47 -8.05
N THR A 231 -7.85 -2.04 -6.82
CA THR A 231 -8.49 -0.82 -6.24
C THR A 231 -8.03 0.45 -6.95
N ILE A 232 -6.79 0.46 -7.48
CA ILE A 232 -6.18 1.59 -8.17
C ILE A 232 -6.18 1.35 -9.68
N ASP A 233 -6.48 2.39 -10.44
CA ASP A 233 -6.36 2.39 -11.90
C ASP A 233 -4.98 2.94 -12.29
N ASP A 234 -4.01 2.03 -12.42
CA ASP A 234 -2.61 2.37 -12.72
C ASP A 234 -2.39 2.88 -14.15
N LYS A 235 -3.40 2.77 -15.04
CA LYS A 235 -3.25 3.04 -16.47
C LYS A 235 -4.37 3.95 -16.98
N LEU A 236 -4.32 5.21 -16.57
CA LEU A 236 -5.13 6.24 -17.19
C LEU A 236 -4.72 6.44 -18.66
N ASP A 237 -5.71 6.45 -19.56
CA ASP A 237 -5.49 6.69 -20.98
C ASP A 237 -4.98 8.12 -21.19
N ILE A 238 -3.77 8.24 -21.75
CA ILE A 238 -3.07 9.52 -21.91
C ILE A 238 -3.85 10.47 -22.81
N ILE A 239 -4.48 9.96 -23.86
CA ILE A 239 -5.24 10.76 -24.83
C ILE A 239 -6.49 11.30 -24.13
N GLN A 240 -7.25 10.42 -23.46
CA GLN A 240 -8.47 10.82 -22.74
C GLN A 240 -8.20 11.78 -21.57
N CYS A 241 -7.03 11.70 -20.95
CA CYS A 241 -6.62 12.66 -19.92
C CYS A 241 -6.48 14.09 -20.45
N THR A 242 -6.21 14.25 -21.74
CA THR A 242 -6.02 15.55 -22.41
C THR A 242 -7.23 16.03 -23.19
N GLU A 243 -8.22 15.18 -23.44
CA GLU A 243 -9.46 15.57 -24.10
C GLU A 243 -10.37 16.37 -23.18
N ARG A 244 -11.17 17.29 -23.76
CA ARG A 244 -12.17 18.07 -23.04
C ARG A 244 -13.53 18.00 -23.75
N PRO A 245 -14.64 17.86 -23.00
CA PRO A 245 -14.74 17.80 -21.53
C PRO A 245 -14.10 16.53 -20.94
N LEU A 246 -13.51 16.63 -19.75
CA LEU A 246 -12.81 15.51 -19.12
C LEU A 246 -13.82 14.38 -18.81
N ALA A 247 -13.56 13.20 -19.36
CA ALA A 247 -14.48 12.07 -19.29
C ALA A 247 -14.80 11.68 -17.83
N MET A 248 -16.05 11.33 -17.55
CA MET A 248 -16.50 10.92 -16.21
C MET A 248 -15.68 9.73 -15.67
N LYS A 249 -15.39 8.75 -16.53
CA LYS A 249 -14.55 7.60 -16.17
C LYS A 249 -13.17 8.02 -15.64
N ILE A 250 -12.53 9.01 -16.26
CA ILE A 250 -11.22 9.50 -15.82
C ILE A 250 -11.36 10.19 -14.45
N LYS A 251 -12.38 11.04 -14.27
CA LYS A 251 -12.63 11.70 -12.97
C LYS A 251 -12.89 10.68 -11.85
N ASP A 252 -13.66 9.64 -12.12
CA ASP A 252 -13.94 8.56 -11.18
C ASP A 252 -12.66 7.79 -10.81
N SER A 253 -11.81 7.48 -11.78
CA SER A 253 -10.51 6.83 -11.52
C SER A 253 -9.59 7.73 -10.70
N LEU A 254 -9.49 9.02 -11.01
CA LEU A 254 -8.70 9.99 -10.24
C LEU A 254 -9.15 10.08 -8.78
N ALA A 255 -10.46 10.12 -8.55
CA ALA A 255 -11.01 10.17 -7.20
C ALA A 255 -10.76 8.87 -6.43
N LYS A 256 -10.88 7.71 -7.08
CA LYS A 256 -10.56 6.40 -6.47
C LYS A 256 -9.08 6.30 -6.10
N ASN A 257 -8.18 6.75 -6.97
CA ASN A 257 -6.74 6.61 -6.79
C ASN A 257 -6.22 7.37 -5.56
N ILE A 258 -6.83 8.51 -5.20
CA ILE A 258 -6.43 9.31 -4.03
C ILE A 258 -7.21 8.97 -2.74
N ALA A 259 -8.38 8.33 -2.85
CA ALA A 259 -9.35 8.23 -1.75
C ALA A 259 -8.77 7.62 -0.45
N PHE A 260 -7.92 6.59 -0.59
CA PHE A 260 -7.35 5.88 0.57
C PHE A 260 -6.01 6.46 1.04
N LEU A 261 -5.49 7.52 0.41
CA LEU A 261 -4.14 8.00 0.67
C LEU A 261 -3.99 8.61 2.09
N HIS A 262 -5.03 9.28 2.59
CA HIS A 262 -5.08 9.73 3.98
C HIS A 262 -4.98 8.57 4.96
N ARG A 263 -5.88 7.59 4.84
CA ARG A 263 -5.90 6.44 5.74
C ARG A 263 -4.62 5.60 5.66
N LEU A 264 -4.08 5.43 4.46
CA LEU A 264 -2.80 4.76 4.28
C LEU A 264 -1.68 5.48 5.04
N SER A 265 -1.65 6.81 5.03
CA SER A 265 -0.62 7.57 5.72
C SER A 265 -0.71 7.48 7.23
N GLU A 266 -1.91 7.42 7.79
CA GLU A 266 -2.15 7.22 9.22
C GLU A 266 -1.61 5.87 9.67
N ILE A 267 -2.02 4.78 8.98
CA ILE A 267 -1.55 3.43 9.29
C ILE A 267 -0.03 3.33 9.13
N ILE A 268 0.55 3.91 8.09
CA ILE A 268 2.01 3.92 7.91
C ILE A 268 2.71 4.72 9.02
N SER A 269 2.13 5.83 9.46
CA SER A 269 2.68 6.62 10.58
C SER A 269 2.64 5.84 11.89
N GLU A 270 1.53 5.19 12.19
CA GLU A 270 1.37 4.31 13.36
C GLU A 270 2.36 3.14 13.31
N GLU A 271 2.45 2.45 12.17
CA GLU A 271 3.38 1.35 11.97
C GLU A 271 4.83 1.78 12.15
N MET A 272 5.26 2.93 11.61
CA MET A 272 6.62 3.46 11.81
C MET A 272 6.95 3.73 13.29
N GLN A 273 5.93 4.09 14.08
CA GLN A 273 6.04 4.42 15.49
C GLN A 273 5.73 3.23 16.41
N LEU A 274 5.41 2.06 15.86
CA LEU A 274 5.01 0.89 16.64
C LEU A 274 6.03 0.48 17.72
N PRO A 275 7.36 0.48 17.47
CA PRO A 275 8.36 0.24 18.53
C PRO A 275 8.25 1.24 19.68
N PHE A 276 7.99 2.51 19.36
CA PHE A 276 7.79 3.54 20.38
C PHE A 276 6.52 3.26 21.20
N TYR A 277 5.38 2.98 20.55
CA TYR A 277 4.14 2.67 21.26
C TYR A 277 4.24 1.43 22.16
N ARG A 278 4.86 0.35 21.67
CA ARG A 278 5.13 -0.85 22.50
C ARG A 278 6.04 -0.53 23.68
N GLY A 279 7.05 0.31 23.47
CA GLY A 279 7.93 0.78 24.54
C GLY A 279 7.18 1.60 25.60
N VAL A 280 6.27 2.48 25.18
CA VAL A 280 5.43 3.26 26.10
C VAL A 280 4.50 2.34 26.89
N GLU A 281 3.81 1.40 26.24
CA GLU A 281 2.94 0.43 26.91
C GLU A 281 3.72 -0.39 27.95
N TYR A 282 4.93 -0.82 27.59
CA TYR A 282 5.82 -1.50 28.53
C TYR A 282 6.14 -0.64 29.75
N TYR A 283 6.44 0.66 29.57
CA TYR A 283 6.68 1.58 30.67
C TYR A 283 5.44 1.79 31.55
N VAL A 284 4.27 1.87 30.94
CA VAL A 284 2.98 2.01 31.64
C VAL A 284 2.73 0.81 32.56
N GLU A 285 3.05 -0.40 32.11
CA GLU A 285 2.85 -1.63 32.87
C GLU A 285 4.00 -1.98 33.82
N ASN A 286 5.20 -1.45 33.60
CA ASN A 286 6.43 -1.94 34.24
C ASN A 286 6.35 -2.03 35.77
N VAL A 287 5.83 -0.97 36.42
CA VAL A 287 5.64 -0.93 37.87
C VAL A 287 4.19 -1.27 38.24
N ARG A 288 3.22 -0.79 37.44
CA ARG A 288 1.78 -0.91 37.72
C ARG A 288 1.29 -2.36 37.83
N SER A 289 1.87 -3.27 37.05
CA SER A 289 1.48 -4.68 37.02
C SER A 289 2.20 -5.56 38.06
N CYS A 290 3.16 -5.01 38.80
CA CYS A 290 3.95 -5.75 39.79
C CYS A 290 3.25 -5.82 41.16
N ASP A 291 3.63 -6.82 41.98
CA ASP A 291 3.33 -6.80 43.41
C ASP A 291 4.10 -5.67 44.14
N ASP A 292 3.65 -5.32 45.36
CA ASP A 292 4.19 -4.19 46.13
C ASP A 292 5.70 -4.29 46.37
N PHE A 293 6.22 -5.51 46.59
CA PHE A 293 7.64 -5.72 46.85
C PHE A 293 8.48 -5.40 45.61
N LYS A 294 8.08 -5.95 44.47
CA LYS A 294 8.76 -5.73 43.19
C LYS A 294 8.58 -4.30 42.68
N ALA A 295 7.40 -3.71 42.89
CA ALA A 295 7.15 -2.31 42.57
C ALA A 295 8.09 -1.38 43.35
N TRP A 296 8.26 -1.61 44.66
CA TRP A 296 9.19 -0.86 45.50
C TRP A 296 10.65 -1.02 45.03
N GLU A 297 11.08 -2.25 44.68
CA GLU A 297 12.41 -2.50 44.14
C GLU A 297 12.67 -1.72 42.84
N LEU A 298 11.71 -1.71 41.92
CA LEU A 298 11.82 -1.03 40.62
C LEU A 298 11.86 0.50 40.77
N CYS A 299 11.15 1.07 41.74
CA CYS A 299 11.24 2.50 42.08
C CYS A 299 12.67 2.93 42.49
N GLY A 300 13.48 2.01 43.04
CA GLY A 300 14.89 2.25 43.33
C GLY A 300 15.82 2.20 42.11
N LYS A 301 15.31 1.81 40.93
CA LYS A 301 16.10 1.55 39.71
C LYS A 301 15.65 2.35 38.49
N LEU A 302 14.96 3.48 38.69
CA LEU A 302 14.35 4.29 37.60
C LEU A 302 15.33 4.83 36.55
N THR A 303 16.63 4.92 36.86
CA THR A 303 17.65 5.35 35.88
C THR A 303 18.08 4.23 34.94
N GLN A 304 17.63 2.99 35.16
CA GLN A 304 17.95 1.83 34.33
C GLN A 304 16.82 1.55 33.34
N VAL A 305 17.19 1.10 32.14
CA VAL A 305 16.22 0.59 31.18
C VAL A 305 15.61 -0.70 31.74
N PRO A 306 14.28 -0.86 31.69
CA PRO A 306 13.66 -2.10 32.14
C PRO A 306 14.16 -3.34 31.40
N LYS A 307 14.25 -4.48 32.11
CA LYS A 307 14.93 -5.70 31.63
C LYS A 307 14.41 -6.23 30.28
N ASP A 308 13.11 -6.14 30.01
CA ASP A 308 12.51 -6.68 28.78
C ASP A 308 12.09 -5.60 27.78
N PHE A 309 12.51 -4.34 28.00
CA PHE A 309 12.18 -3.23 27.09
C PHE A 309 12.67 -3.49 25.67
N LYS A 310 13.86 -4.09 25.52
CA LYS A 310 14.42 -4.42 24.20
C LYS A 310 13.50 -5.37 23.43
N SER A 311 13.02 -6.43 24.06
CA SER A 311 12.10 -7.38 23.44
C SER A 311 10.73 -6.76 23.14
N ALA A 312 10.27 -5.80 23.95
CA ALA A 312 9.01 -5.11 23.71
C ALA A 312 9.03 -4.24 22.44
N ILE A 313 10.18 -3.63 22.10
CA ILE A 313 10.30 -2.72 20.96
C ILE A 313 10.81 -3.40 19.67
N GLU A 314 11.25 -4.65 19.76
CA GLU A 314 11.59 -5.43 18.57
C GLU A 314 10.34 -5.67 17.72
N TYR A 315 10.51 -5.66 16.39
CA TYR A 315 9.42 -5.80 15.44
C TYR A 315 8.95 -7.23 15.31
#